data_AF-A0A2J8JDV7-F1
#
_entry.id   AF-A0A2J8JDV7-F1
#
_cell.length_a   1.000
_cell.length_b   1.000
_cell.length_c   1.000
_cell.angle_alpha   90.00
_cell.angle_beta   90.00
_cell.angle_gamma   90.00
#
_symmetry.space_group_name_H-M   'P 1'
#
loop_
_entity.id
_entity.type
_entity.pdbx_description
1 polymer ?
#
loop_
_entity_poly.entity_id
_entity_poly.type
_entity_poly.pdbx_seq_one_letter_code
_entity_poly.pdbx_strand_id
1 'polypeptide(L)'
;MQSPWKILTVAPLFLLLSLQSSASPANDDQSRPSLSNAHTCVEKLFLKTTCYLVIDKFGSDIIKLLSADMNADVVCHTLEFCKQNTGQPLCHLYPLPKETWKFTLQKARQIVKKSLILKYSRSGSDICSLPVLAKICQKIKLYVYNFYFPEH
;
A
#
# COMPACT_ATOMS: atom_id res chain seq x y z
N MET A 1 8.77 32.88 45.53
CA MET A 1 9.46 33.36 44.31
C MET A 1 10.53 32.33 43.96
N GLN A 2 10.25 31.45 43.00
CA GLN A 2 11.18 30.39 42.57
C GLN A 2 12.19 30.99 41.59
N SER A 3 13.46 30.63 41.76
CA SER A 3 14.58 31.21 41.02
C SER A 3 14.62 30.74 39.55
N PRO A 4 15.06 31.57 38.60
CA PRO A 4 14.89 31.31 37.15
C PRO A 4 15.90 30.32 36.56
N TRP A 5 16.81 29.75 37.36
CA TRP A 5 18.02 29.13 36.81
C TRP A 5 17.90 27.64 36.48
N LYS A 6 16.74 27.01 36.74
CA LYS A 6 16.52 25.57 36.50
C LYS A 6 16.10 25.22 35.06
N ILE A 7 15.94 26.21 34.17
CA ILE A 7 15.43 25.99 32.80
C ILE A 7 16.56 25.71 31.78
N LEU A 8 17.82 25.95 32.13
CA LEU A 8 18.94 25.90 31.18
C LEU A 8 19.60 24.52 30.97
N THR A 9 19.12 23.44 31.60
CA THR A 9 19.73 22.11 31.47
C THR A 9 18.92 21.09 30.67
N VAL A 10 17.77 21.46 30.11
CA VAL A 10 16.91 20.53 29.33
C VAL A 10 16.97 20.78 27.82
N ALA A 11 17.49 21.95 27.42
CA ALA A 11 17.61 22.34 26.01
C ALA A 11 18.55 21.46 25.15
N PRO A 12 19.63 20.84 25.65
CA PRO A 12 20.51 20.04 24.79
C PRO A 12 19.90 18.71 24.36
N LEU A 13 19.05 18.08 25.20
CA LEU A 13 18.48 16.76 24.89
C LEU A 13 17.30 16.83 23.91
N PHE A 14 16.47 17.87 23.99
CA PHE A 14 15.33 18.02 23.08
C PHE A 14 15.76 18.36 21.65
N LEU A 15 16.89 19.07 21.46
CA LEU A 15 17.43 19.38 20.14
C LEU A 15 18.10 18.16 19.46
N LEU A 16 18.56 17.17 20.22
CA LEU A 16 19.10 15.92 19.68
C LEU A 16 18.02 14.95 19.16
N LEU A 17 16.79 15.02 19.70
CA LEU A 17 15.67 14.17 19.28
C LEU A 17 14.99 14.64 17.99
N SER A 18 15.15 15.91 17.60
CA SER A 18 14.60 16.43 16.34
C SER A 18 15.47 16.15 15.10
N LEU A 19 16.69 15.62 15.25
CA LEU A 19 17.63 15.44 14.14
C LEU A 19 17.75 13.98 13.62
N GLN A 20 17.01 13.03 14.17
CA GLN A 20 17.01 11.64 13.68
C GLN A 20 15.91 11.32 12.65
N SER A 21 15.17 12.33 12.15
CA SER A 21 14.22 12.17 11.04
C SER A 21 14.84 12.54 9.69
N SER A 22 16.09 12.15 9.44
CA SER A 22 16.65 12.12 8.09
C SER A 22 16.80 10.66 7.65
N ALA A 23 15.92 10.28 6.73
CA ALA A 23 16.01 9.21 5.75
C ALA A 23 17.09 8.13 5.95
N SER A 24 16.65 6.87 6.03
CA SER A 24 17.49 5.68 5.85
C SER A 24 18.32 5.74 4.57
N PRO A 25 19.48 5.06 4.51
CA PRO A 25 20.23 4.93 3.27
C PRO A 25 19.37 4.18 2.26
N ALA A 26 19.08 4.84 1.13
CA ALA A 26 18.67 4.17 -0.08
C ALA A 26 19.83 3.26 -0.47
N ASN A 27 19.64 1.94 -0.34
CA ASN A 27 20.55 0.97 -0.90
C ASN A 27 20.52 1.19 -2.42
N ASP A 28 21.65 1.54 -3.01
CA ASP A 28 21.81 1.70 -4.45
C ASP A 28 21.52 0.36 -5.13
N ASP A 29 20.27 0.16 -5.53
CA ASP A 29 19.92 -0.89 -6.48
C ASP A 29 20.46 -0.45 -7.83
N GLN A 30 21.50 -1.14 -8.30
CA GLN A 30 21.99 -1.07 -9.67
C GLN A 30 20.89 -1.60 -10.60
N SER A 31 19.82 -0.82 -10.78
CA SER A 31 18.71 -1.15 -11.64
C SER A 31 19.18 -1.07 -13.10
N ARG A 32 19.05 -2.20 -13.79
CA ARG A 32 19.35 -2.41 -15.22
C ARG A 32 18.89 -1.23 -16.10
N PRO A 33 19.62 -0.88 -17.17
CA PRO A 33 19.30 0.26 -18.01
C PRO A 33 18.14 -0.08 -18.97
N SER A 34 16.89 -0.07 -18.49
CA SER A 34 15.70 -0.15 -19.36
C SER A 34 14.43 0.40 -18.69
N LEU A 35 14.48 1.57 -18.03
CA LEU A 35 13.25 2.20 -17.51
C LEU A 35 13.31 3.74 -17.46
N SER A 36 14.14 4.40 -18.27
CA SER A 36 14.20 5.86 -18.29
C SER A 36 12.92 6.53 -18.80
N ASN A 37 12.06 5.81 -19.54
CA ASN A 37 10.84 6.35 -20.14
C ASN A 37 9.56 6.07 -19.34
N ALA A 38 9.60 5.21 -18.31
CA ALA A 38 8.41 4.98 -17.49
C ALA A 38 8.07 6.20 -16.64
N HIS A 39 9.09 6.92 -16.16
CA HIS A 39 8.94 8.13 -15.37
C HIS A 39 8.15 9.21 -16.15
N THR A 40 8.41 9.36 -17.44
CA THR A 40 7.74 10.34 -18.31
C THR A 40 6.30 9.96 -18.68
N CYS A 41 5.95 8.67 -18.66
CA CYS A 41 4.57 8.20 -18.91
C CYS A 41 3.67 8.37 -17.68
N VAL A 42 4.27 8.31 -16.49
CA VAL A 42 3.61 8.24 -15.18
C VAL A 42 3.07 9.60 -14.73
N GLU A 43 3.78 10.71 -14.95
CA GLU A 43 3.32 12.06 -14.56
C GLU A 43 2.05 12.54 -15.32
N LYS A 44 1.82 12.04 -16.55
CA LYS A 44 0.62 12.36 -17.36
C LYS A 44 -0.55 11.40 -17.10
N LEU A 45 -0.35 10.40 -16.25
CA LEU A 45 -1.37 9.46 -15.81
C LEU A 45 -2.06 10.03 -14.57
N PHE A 46 -3.34 9.76 -14.42
CA PHE A 46 -4.23 10.32 -13.38
C PHE A 46 -3.90 9.87 -11.94
N LEU A 47 -2.63 9.73 -11.57
CA LEU A 47 -2.15 9.14 -10.32
C LEU A 47 -2.67 9.86 -9.10
N LYS A 48 -2.74 11.19 -9.13
CA LYS A 48 -3.32 11.98 -8.03
C LYS A 48 -4.79 11.61 -7.83
N THR A 49 -5.57 11.58 -8.91
CA THR A 49 -6.99 11.20 -8.86
C THR A 49 -7.15 9.73 -8.46
N THR A 50 -6.31 8.84 -8.98
CA THR A 50 -6.27 7.42 -8.60
C THR A 50 -5.97 7.24 -7.12
N CYS A 51 -4.99 7.97 -6.59
CA CYS A 51 -4.62 7.96 -5.18
C CYS A 51 -5.83 8.36 -4.32
N TYR A 52 -6.50 9.46 -4.65
CA TYR A 52 -7.71 9.87 -3.92
C TYR A 52 -8.84 8.85 -4.03
N LEU A 53 -9.04 8.23 -5.19
CA LEU A 53 -10.06 7.19 -5.33
C LEU A 53 -9.75 5.94 -4.51
N VAL A 54 -8.47 5.54 -4.44
CA VAL A 54 -8.06 4.42 -3.60
C VAL A 54 -8.25 4.77 -2.12
N ILE A 55 -7.91 5.98 -1.70
CA ILE A 55 -8.12 6.44 -0.31
C ILE A 55 -9.62 6.50 0.01
N ASP A 56 -10.44 7.07 -0.87
CA ASP A 56 -11.90 7.15 -0.70
C ASP A 56 -12.53 5.76 -0.58
N LYS A 57 -12.13 4.84 -1.48
CA LYS A 57 -12.70 3.50 -1.51
C LYS A 57 -12.19 2.58 -0.43
N PHE A 58 -10.89 2.56 -0.16
CA PHE A 58 -10.22 1.55 0.68
C PHE A 58 -9.64 2.11 1.97
N GLY A 59 -9.41 3.43 2.05
CA GLY A 59 -8.64 4.05 3.13
C GLY A 59 -9.19 3.78 4.53
N SER A 60 -10.50 3.87 4.74
CA SER A 60 -11.13 3.56 6.04
C SER A 60 -10.79 2.15 6.53
N ASP A 61 -10.85 1.16 5.64
CA ASP A 61 -10.63 -0.23 6.02
C ASP A 61 -9.15 -0.56 6.18
N ILE A 62 -8.30 0.00 5.31
CA ILE A 62 -6.85 -0.10 5.45
C ILE A 62 -6.42 0.48 6.81
N ILE A 63 -6.91 1.67 7.17
CA ILE A 63 -6.60 2.30 8.47
C ILE A 63 -7.06 1.40 9.62
N LYS A 64 -8.31 0.90 9.61
CA LYS A 64 -8.80 0.02 10.69
C LYS A 64 -7.97 -1.25 10.88
N LEU A 65 -7.53 -1.86 9.78
CA LEU A 65 -6.72 -3.08 9.84
C LEU A 65 -5.31 -2.77 10.32
N LEU A 66 -4.67 -1.71 9.82
CA LEU A 66 -3.36 -1.28 10.28
C LEU A 66 -3.36 -0.86 11.75
N SER A 67 -4.41 -0.15 12.20
CA SER A 67 -4.60 0.19 13.62
C SER A 67 -4.86 -1.02 14.52
N ALA A 68 -5.13 -2.19 13.94
CA ALA A 68 -5.24 -3.47 14.65
C ALA A 68 -3.96 -4.32 14.52
N ASP A 69 -2.83 -3.70 14.21
CA ASP A 69 -1.51 -4.30 14.04
C ASP A 69 -1.45 -5.41 12.98
N MET A 70 -2.32 -5.32 11.95
CA MET A 70 -2.29 -6.24 10.82
C MET A 70 -1.21 -5.82 9.83
N ASN A 71 -0.36 -6.75 9.39
CA ASN A 71 0.63 -6.49 8.35
C ASN A 71 -0.02 -6.40 6.95
N ALA A 72 0.76 -5.96 5.96
CA ALA A 72 0.26 -5.76 4.60
C ALA A 72 -0.26 -7.05 3.93
N ASP A 73 0.28 -8.22 4.29
CA ASP A 73 -0.21 -9.50 3.76
C ASP A 73 -1.65 -9.76 4.24
N VAL A 74 -1.89 -9.63 5.55
CA VAL A 74 -3.23 -9.80 6.13
C VAL A 74 -4.20 -8.78 5.52
N VAL A 75 -3.78 -7.52 5.35
CA VAL A 75 -4.62 -6.49 4.73
C VAL A 75 -4.97 -6.89 3.29
N CYS A 76 -3.99 -7.27 2.48
CA CYS A 76 -4.19 -7.64 1.08
C CYS A 76 -5.13 -8.84 0.90
N HIS A 77 -4.98 -9.87 1.74
CA HIS A 77 -5.86 -11.05 1.73
C HIS A 77 -7.26 -10.76 2.31
N THR A 78 -7.37 -9.81 3.25
CA THR A 78 -8.67 -9.40 3.82
C THR A 78 -9.50 -8.60 2.83
N LEU A 79 -8.85 -7.73 2.06
CA LEU A 79 -9.48 -6.91 1.00
C LEU A 79 -9.53 -7.64 -0.35
N GLU A 80 -9.12 -8.91 -0.38
CA GLU A 80 -9.09 -9.83 -1.55
C GLU A 80 -8.31 -9.33 -2.78
N PHE A 81 -7.42 -8.36 -2.61
CA PHE A 81 -6.38 -8.04 -3.60
C PHE A 81 -5.40 -9.22 -3.77
N CYS A 82 -5.19 -9.97 -2.69
CA CYS A 82 -4.45 -11.22 -2.69
C CYS A 82 -5.45 -12.38 -2.53
N LYS A 83 -5.42 -13.34 -3.47
CA LYS A 83 -6.26 -14.54 -3.42
C LYS A 83 -5.39 -15.77 -3.19
N GLN A 84 -5.81 -16.63 -2.28
CA GLN A 84 -5.24 -17.95 -2.07
C GLN A 84 -6.19 -19.00 -2.66
N ASN A 85 -5.85 -19.57 -3.81
CA ASN A 85 -6.65 -20.65 -4.37
C ASN A 85 -6.36 -21.97 -3.65
N THR A 86 -7.34 -22.89 -3.68
CA THR A 86 -7.20 -24.21 -3.08
C THR A 86 -5.99 -24.95 -3.66
N GLY A 87 -5.11 -25.45 -2.80
CA GLY A 87 -3.89 -26.17 -3.21
C GLY A 87 -2.67 -25.29 -3.49
N GLN A 88 -2.83 -23.95 -3.53
CA GLN A 88 -1.67 -23.04 -3.64
C GLN A 88 -1.09 -22.72 -2.26
N PRO A 89 0.25 -22.58 -2.16
CA PRO A 89 0.89 -22.12 -0.93
C PRO A 89 0.40 -20.71 -0.57
N LEU A 90 0.46 -20.38 0.72
CA LEU A 90 0.17 -19.04 1.18
C LEU A 90 1.28 -18.08 0.73
N CYS A 91 0.97 -17.14 -0.14
CA CYS A 91 1.88 -16.05 -0.50
C CYS A 91 1.87 -14.99 0.62
N HIS A 92 3.06 -14.66 1.13
CA HIS A 92 3.28 -13.63 2.14
C HIS A 92 4.65 -12.97 1.91
N LEU A 93 4.78 -11.68 2.21
CA LEU A 93 6.04 -10.94 2.16
C LEU A 93 6.68 -10.81 3.55
N TYR A 94 5.85 -10.67 4.58
CA TYR A 94 6.29 -10.48 5.96
C TYR A 94 6.27 -11.80 6.73
N PRO A 95 7.02 -11.92 7.84
CA PRO A 95 6.87 -13.05 8.74
C PRO A 95 5.42 -13.26 9.14
N LEU A 96 5.01 -14.53 9.20
CA LEU A 96 3.65 -14.88 9.60
C LEU A 96 3.37 -14.35 11.01
N PRO A 97 2.11 -13.94 11.28
CA PRO A 97 1.71 -13.51 12.60
C PRO A 97 1.95 -14.63 13.63
N LYS A 98 2.15 -14.23 14.90
CA LYS A 98 2.30 -15.17 16.01
C LYS A 98 1.07 -16.08 16.16
N GLU A 99 -0.10 -15.52 15.90
CA GLU A 99 -1.37 -16.24 15.80
C GLU A 99 -1.48 -16.99 14.46
N THR A 100 -2.20 -18.10 14.46
CA THR A 100 -2.40 -18.90 13.24
C THR A 100 -3.11 -18.08 12.15
N TRP A 101 -2.56 -18.09 10.93
CA TRP A 101 -3.03 -17.30 9.79
C TRP A 101 -4.55 -17.29 9.60
N LYS A 102 -5.19 -18.47 9.72
CA LYS A 102 -6.65 -18.62 9.58
C LYS A 102 -7.42 -17.76 10.59
N PHE A 103 -6.98 -17.72 11.84
CA PHE A 103 -7.61 -16.93 12.89
C PHE A 103 -7.35 -15.44 12.70
N THR A 104 -6.12 -15.05 12.37
CA THR A 104 -5.76 -13.67 12.06
C THR A 104 -6.61 -13.11 10.92
N LEU A 105 -6.78 -13.89 9.84
CA LEU A 105 -7.59 -13.51 8.69
C LEU A 105 -9.09 -13.45 9.04
N GLN A 106 -9.58 -14.37 9.88
CA GLN A 106 -10.96 -14.32 10.37
C GLN A 106 -11.21 -13.07 11.23
N LYS A 107 -10.29 -12.72 12.12
CA LYS A 107 -10.33 -11.50 12.95
C LYS A 107 -10.33 -10.25 12.07
N ALA A 108 -9.42 -10.16 11.10
CA ALA A 108 -9.35 -9.06 10.14
C ALA A 108 -10.66 -8.89 9.35
N ARG A 109 -11.26 -9.99 8.87
CA ARG A 109 -12.57 -9.98 8.20
C ARG A 109 -13.70 -9.49 9.10
N GLN A 110 -13.66 -9.75 10.41
CA GLN A 110 -14.67 -9.19 11.33
C GLN A 110 -14.53 -7.68 11.50
N ILE A 111 -13.30 -7.14 11.52
CA ILE A 111 -13.03 -5.70 11.63
C ILE A 111 -13.70 -4.92 10.49
N VAL A 112 -13.61 -5.45 9.26
CA VAL A 112 -14.15 -4.81 8.04
C VAL A 112 -15.51 -5.35 7.61
N LYS A 113 -16.16 -6.21 8.40
CA LYS A 113 -17.40 -6.92 8.01
C LYS A 113 -18.54 -6.00 7.54
N LYS A 114 -18.62 -4.78 8.07
CA LYS A 114 -19.65 -3.79 7.74
C LYS A 114 -19.25 -2.86 6.58
N SER A 115 -18.07 -3.04 5.97
CA SER A 115 -17.58 -2.12 4.96
C SER A 115 -18.21 -2.35 3.58
N LEU A 116 -18.25 -1.28 2.79
CA LEU A 116 -18.73 -1.30 1.41
C LEU A 116 -17.77 -2.06 0.47
N ILE A 117 -16.49 -2.17 0.84
CA ILE A 117 -15.44 -2.85 0.04
C ILE A 117 -15.68 -4.35 -0.03
N LEU A 118 -16.14 -4.96 1.08
CA LEU A 118 -16.45 -6.39 1.10
C LEU A 118 -17.63 -6.73 0.17
N LYS A 119 -18.47 -5.75 -0.18
CA LYS A 119 -19.50 -5.88 -1.22
C LYS A 119 -18.91 -5.73 -2.63
N TYR A 120 -17.99 -4.77 -2.85
CA TYR A 120 -17.33 -4.56 -4.15
C TYR A 120 -16.44 -5.76 -4.55
N SER A 121 -15.64 -6.26 -3.61
CA SER A 121 -14.72 -7.37 -3.86
C SER A 121 -15.44 -8.70 -4.13
N ARG A 122 -16.56 -8.92 -3.41
CA ARG A 122 -17.43 -10.08 -3.62
C ARG A 122 -18.08 -10.12 -5.00
N SER A 123 -18.19 -8.99 -5.69
CA SER A 123 -18.66 -8.93 -7.07
C SER A 123 -17.60 -9.38 -8.09
N GLY A 124 -16.38 -9.75 -7.65
CA GLY A 124 -15.32 -10.23 -8.55
C GLY A 124 -14.83 -9.17 -9.54
N SER A 125 -15.09 -7.89 -9.25
CA SER A 125 -14.80 -6.78 -10.15
C SER A 125 -13.30 -6.49 -10.15
N ASP A 126 -12.67 -6.62 -11.32
CA ASP A 126 -11.25 -6.28 -11.52
C ASP A 126 -10.98 -4.83 -11.09
N ILE A 127 -9.74 -4.54 -10.68
CA ILE A 127 -9.30 -3.20 -10.29
C ILE A 127 -9.47 -2.21 -11.46
N CYS A 128 -9.39 -2.70 -12.69
CA CYS A 128 -9.64 -1.95 -13.92
C CYS A 128 -11.12 -1.56 -14.14
N SER A 129 -12.05 -2.09 -13.34
CA SER A 129 -13.45 -1.65 -13.34
C SER A 129 -13.65 -0.32 -12.63
N LEU A 130 -12.66 0.16 -11.86
CA LEU A 130 -12.72 1.49 -11.24
C LEU A 130 -12.55 2.58 -12.33
N PRO A 131 -13.42 3.61 -12.38
CA PRO A 131 -13.51 4.55 -13.51
C PRO A 131 -12.20 5.19 -13.95
N VAL A 132 -11.32 5.54 -13.01
CA VAL A 132 -10.01 6.17 -13.32
C VAL A 132 -8.95 5.13 -13.65
N LEU A 133 -9.01 3.94 -13.04
CA LEU A 133 -8.07 2.86 -13.34
C LEU A 133 -8.34 2.23 -14.70
N ALA A 134 -9.58 2.20 -15.18
CA ALA A 134 -9.92 1.68 -16.50
C ALA A 134 -9.04 2.30 -17.62
N LYS A 135 -8.88 3.62 -17.61
CA LYS A 135 -8.05 4.35 -18.57
C LYS A 135 -6.56 4.04 -18.42
N ILE A 136 -6.10 3.86 -17.17
CA ILE A 136 -4.72 3.49 -16.85
C ILE A 136 -4.43 2.07 -17.35
N CYS A 137 -5.30 1.12 -17.01
CA CYS A 137 -5.20 -0.26 -17.45
C CYS A 137 -5.19 -0.38 -18.97
N GLN A 138 -6.04 0.38 -19.67
CA GLN A 138 -6.05 0.40 -21.13
C GLN A 138 -4.71 0.86 -21.70
N LYS A 139 -4.13 1.95 -21.17
CA LYS A 139 -2.83 2.45 -21.62
C LYS A 139 -1.70 1.46 -21.35
N ILE A 140 -1.69 0.83 -20.17
CA ILE A 140 -0.71 -0.19 -19.83
C ILE A 140 -0.85 -1.38 -20.78
N LYS A 141 -2.07 -1.85 -21.03
CA LYS A 141 -2.34 -2.97 -21.94
C LYS A 141 -1.86 -2.66 -23.36
N LEU A 142 -2.10 -1.45 -23.86
CA LEU A 142 -1.61 -1.01 -25.17
C LEU A 142 -0.09 -0.94 -25.21
N TYR A 143 0.55 -0.39 -24.17
CA TYR A 143 2.01 -0.33 -24.09
C TYR A 143 2.63 -1.74 -24.09
N VAL A 144 2.09 -2.65 -23.28
CA VAL A 144 2.51 -4.05 -23.21
C VAL A 144 2.28 -4.74 -24.56
N TYR A 145 1.10 -4.57 -25.17
CA TYR A 145 0.81 -5.16 -26.47
C TYR A 145 1.79 -4.69 -27.54
N ASN A 146 1.99 -3.38 -27.68
CA ASN A 146 2.93 -2.82 -28.66
C ASN A 146 4.39 -3.21 -28.38
N PHE A 147 4.76 -3.41 -27.12
CA PHE A 147 6.09 -3.88 -26.74
C PHE A 147 6.34 -5.32 -27.19
N TYR A 148 5.35 -6.20 -27.07
CA TYR A 148 5.46 -7.60 -27.48
C TYR A 148 5.09 -7.84 -28.97
N PHE A 149 4.32 -6.94 -29.59
CA PHE A 149 3.84 -7.05 -30.97
C PHE A 149 3.98 -5.69 -31.71
N PRO A 150 5.19 -5.30 -32.11
CA PRO A 150 5.46 -3.96 -32.65
C PRO A 150 5.02 -3.73 -34.11
N GLU A 151 4.62 -4.78 -34.85
CA GLU A 151 4.35 -4.70 -36.31
C GLU A 151 2.89 -4.99 -36.73
N HIS A 152 1.94 -4.85 -35.81
CA HIS A 152 0.50 -4.81 -36.11
C HIS A 152 -0.09 -3.47 -35.64
#